data_AF-B0NNP9-F1
#
_entry.id   AF-B0NNP9-F1
#
_cell.length_a   1.000
_cell.length_b   1.000
_cell.length_c   1.000
_cell.angle_alpha   90.00
_cell.angle_beta   90.00
_cell.angle_gamma   90.00
#
_symmetry.space_group_name_H-M   'P 1'
#
loop_
_entity.id
_entity.type
_entity.pdbx_description
1 polymer ?
#
loop_
_entity_poly.entity_id
_entity_poly.type
_entity_poly.pdbx_seq_one_letter_code
_entity_poly.pdbx_strand_id
1 'polypeptide(L)'
;MRIVCGLDVHKDSVFVCILNEKGEKFEAKYGVLTPELEELHQLLLTHEVKEVTMESTSIYWYPIWRILSDIECLKLVNPYFIKQLPGRKSDVRDAAWIAECTMKDLIRGSFVPDEIVQRMRQYNRRIFDLNKEKVYKLTKLDALLQRCNIRISNYVSSTDSKSYKDVVKLLSEGIVNAEKLTEAIHGRTVNRVGKEVITAALTGVVNEVDIDLIRQYREEILMDDKHL
;
A
#
# COMPACT_ATOMS: atom_id res chain seq x y z
N MET A 1 -4.76 -6.24 40.77
CA MET A 1 -3.40 -5.70 40.57
C MET A 1 -3.28 -5.41 39.09
N ARG A 2 -3.06 -4.16 38.69
CA ARG A 2 -2.84 -3.80 37.28
C ARG A 2 -1.48 -4.34 36.83
N ILE A 3 -1.49 -5.08 35.72
CA ILE A 3 -0.30 -5.60 35.06
C ILE A 3 -0.38 -5.18 33.60
N VAL A 4 0.63 -4.43 33.16
CA VAL A 4 0.70 -3.87 31.80
C VAL A 4 1.94 -4.39 31.09
N CYS A 5 1.91 -4.38 29.77
CA CYS A 5 3.04 -4.73 28.94
C CYS A 5 3.34 -3.65 27.91
N GLY A 6 4.62 -3.33 27.76
CA GLY A 6 5.15 -2.54 26.65
C GLY A 6 5.84 -3.46 25.64
N LEU A 7 5.49 -3.30 24.36
CA LEU A 7 6.10 -3.98 23.24
C LEU A 7 6.80 -2.97 22.33
N ASP A 8 8.08 -3.19 22.07
CA ASP A 8 8.85 -2.47 21.07
C ASP A 8 9.12 -3.40 19.90
N VAL A 9 8.44 -3.14 18.77
CA VAL A 9 8.33 -4.06 17.64
C VAL A 9 9.28 -3.65 16.51
N HIS A 10 10.23 -4.52 16.23
CA HIS A 10 11.19 -4.39 15.13
C HIS A 10 10.90 -5.40 14.03
N LYS A 11 11.68 -5.30 12.94
CA LYS A 11 11.57 -6.21 11.79
C LYS A 11 11.76 -7.68 12.17
N ASP A 12 12.76 -7.96 13.01
CA ASP A 12 13.21 -9.33 13.30
C ASP A 12 13.10 -9.70 14.79
N SER A 13 12.53 -8.81 15.62
CA SER A 13 12.37 -9.08 17.05
C SER A 13 11.31 -8.21 17.71
N VAL A 14 10.76 -8.71 18.81
CA VAL A 14 9.87 -7.98 19.72
C VAL A 14 10.51 -7.91 21.10
N PHE A 15 10.75 -6.70 21.59
CA PHE A 15 11.17 -6.50 22.98
C PHE A 15 9.94 -6.32 23.85
N VAL A 16 9.94 -7.01 24.99
CA VAL A 16 8.79 -7.15 25.87
C VAL A 16 9.19 -6.67 27.25
N CYS A 17 8.38 -5.81 27.86
CA CYS A 17 8.48 -5.48 29.27
C CYS A 17 7.11 -5.62 29.93
N ILE A 18 6.98 -6.51 30.91
CA ILE A 18 5.80 -6.62 31.78
C ILE A 18 6.10 -5.84 33.05
N LEU A 19 5.17 -4.99 33.48
CA LEU A 19 5.28 -4.13 34.64
C LEU A 19 4.01 -4.25 35.49
N ASN A 20 4.18 -4.49 36.79
CA ASN A 20 3.08 -4.48 37.75
C ASN A 20 3.07 -3.22 38.64
N GLU A 21 2.00 -3.01 39.39
CA GLU A 21 1.82 -1.87 40.30
C GLU A 21 2.91 -1.74 41.38
N LYS A 22 3.59 -2.84 41.74
CA LYS A 22 4.69 -2.84 42.71
C LYS A 22 6.02 -2.37 42.10
N GLY A 23 6.05 -2.15 40.78
CA GLY A 23 7.26 -1.77 40.05
C GLY A 23 8.14 -2.95 39.66
N GLU A 24 7.69 -4.19 39.86
CA GLU A 24 8.42 -5.39 39.43
C GLU A 24 8.36 -5.47 37.90
N LYS A 25 9.52 -5.74 37.30
CA LYS A 25 9.71 -5.78 35.85
C LYS A 25 10.14 -7.17 35.41
N PHE A 26 9.51 -7.65 34.35
CA PHE A 26 9.98 -8.80 33.58
C PHE A 26 10.29 -8.33 32.16
N GLU A 27 11.50 -8.62 31.68
CA GLU A 27 11.94 -8.24 30.35
C GLU A 27 12.35 -9.48 29.54
N ALA A 28 11.90 -9.54 28.30
CA ALA A 28 12.25 -10.62 27.38
C ALA A 28 12.38 -10.09 25.95
N LYS A 29 13.01 -10.91 25.10
CA LYS A 29 13.07 -10.70 23.65
C LYS A 29 12.52 -11.93 22.97
N TYR A 30 11.56 -11.73 22.08
CA TYR A 30 10.97 -12.76 21.22
C TYR A 30 11.35 -12.51 19.77
N GLY A 31 11.32 -13.56 18.95
CA GLY A 31 11.33 -13.40 17.50
C GLY A 31 9.96 -12.98 16.97
N VAL A 32 9.83 -13.03 15.64
CA VAL A 32 8.66 -12.55 14.91
C VAL A 32 7.93 -13.65 14.16
N LEU A 33 8.38 -14.90 14.29
CA LEU A 33 7.71 -16.04 13.71
C LEU A 33 6.43 -16.35 14.50
N THR A 34 5.40 -16.85 13.82
CA THR A 34 4.10 -17.12 14.45
C THR A 34 4.19 -17.96 15.73
N PRO A 35 4.95 -19.08 15.78
CA PRO A 35 5.09 -19.84 17.04
C PRO A 35 5.69 -19.02 18.19
N GLU A 36 6.70 -18.19 17.90
CA GLU A 36 7.32 -17.32 18.92
C GLU A 36 6.36 -16.23 19.41
N LEU A 37 5.51 -15.71 18.52
CA LEU A 37 4.49 -14.74 18.88
C LEU A 37 3.33 -15.38 19.67
N GLU A 38 2.99 -16.64 19.41
CA GLU A 38 2.06 -17.43 20.23
C GLU A 38 2.65 -17.73 21.61
N GLU A 39 3.94 -18.04 21.70
CA GLU A 39 4.64 -18.17 22.99
C GLU A 39 4.64 -16.85 23.78
N LEU A 40 4.88 -15.72 23.11
CA LEU A 40 4.72 -14.39 23.70
C LEU A 40 3.29 -14.19 24.21
N HIS A 41 2.28 -14.57 23.43
CA HIS A 41 0.90 -14.45 23.87
C HIS A 41 0.62 -15.29 25.13
N GLN A 42 1.05 -16.55 25.15
CA GLN A 42 0.90 -17.42 26.32
C GLN A 42 1.66 -16.86 27.55
N LEU A 43 2.83 -16.26 27.36
CA LEU A 43 3.55 -15.56 28.42
C LEU A 43 2.70 -14.44 29.04
N LEU A 44 2.08 -13.60 28.20
CA LEU A 44 1.25 -12.48 28.65
C LEU A 44 0.02 -12.96 29.43
N LEU A 45 -0.64 -14.03 28.96
CA LEU A 45 -1.77 -14.66 29.66
C LEU A 45 -1.35 -15.26 31.00
N THR A 46 -0.20 -15.93 31.05
CA THR A 46 0.34 -16.53 32.29
C THR A 46 0.67 -15.47 33.34
N HIS A 47 1.10 -14.28 32.92
CA HIS A 47 1.34 -13.12 33.78
C HIS A 47 0.08 -12.30 34.06
N GLU A 48 -1.09 -12.75 33.61
CA GLU A 48 -2.38 -12.06 33.78
C GLU A 48 -2.34 -10.60 33.26
N VAL A 49 -1.60 -10.35 32.17
CA VAL A 49 -1.51 -9.03 31.55
C VAL A 49 -2.84 -8.67 30.90
N LYS A 50 -3.40 -7.52 31.30
CA LYS A 50 -4.68 -7.00 30.76
C LYS A 50 -4.50 -5.88 29.75
N GLU A 51 -3.42 -5.12 29.87
CA GLU A 51 -3.13 -4.01 28.97
C GLU A 51 -1.79 -4.19 28.26
N VAL A 52 -1.80 -4.13 26.93
CA VAL A 52 -0.61 -4.21 26.10
C VAL A 52 -0.55 -2.97 25.23
N THR A 53 0.57 -2.27 25.28
CA THR A 53 0.86 -1.14 24.41
C THR A 53 2.05 -1.49 23.53
N MET A 54 1.88 -1.39 22.21
CA MET A 54 2.93 -1.68 21.24
C MET A 54 3.28 -0.47 20.40
N GLU A 55 4.58 -0.29 20.17
CA GLU A 55 5.14 0.68 19.24
C GLU A 55 5.73 -0.05 18.03
N SER A 56 5.45 0.46 16.82
CA SER A 56 6.04 -0.02 15.58
C SER A 56 6.16 1.12 14.57
N THR A 57 7.29 1.15 13.86
CA THR A 57 7.57 2.11 12.78
C THR A 57 7.01 1.68 11.42
N SER A 58 6.61 0.41 11.26
CA SER A 58 6.13 -0.15 9.99
C SER A 58 4.98 -1.15 10.22
N ILE A 59 4.64 -1.94 9.20
CA ILE A 59 3.55 -2.93 9.19
C ILE A 59 3.71 -4.09 10.20
N TYR A 60 4.86 -4.19 10.87
CA TYR A 60 5.23 -5.33 11.74
C TYR A 60 4.28 -5.52 12.94
N TRP A 61 3.52 -4.49 13.32
CA TRP A 61 2.51 -4.60 14.38
C TRP A 61 1.31 -5.46 14.00
N TYR A 62 0.96 -5.57 12.70
CA TYR A 62 -0.24 -6.30 12.27
C TYR A 62 -0.30 -7.76 12.74
N PRO A 63 0.73 -8.60 12.54
CA PRO A 63 0.69 -9.99 13.00
C PRO A 63 0.57 -10.09 14.53
N ILE A 64 1.30 -9.26 15.27
CA ILE A 64 1.26 -9.23 16.74
C ILE A 64 -0.13 -8.81 17.23
N TRP A 65 -0.70 -7.77 16.62
CA TRP A 65 -2.05 -7.31 16.95
C TRP A 65 -3.12 -8.38 16.76
N ARG A 66 -3.00 -9.19 15.69
CA ARG A 66 -3.94 -10.29 15.43
C ARG A 66 -3.81 -11.40 16.47
N ILE A 67 -2.59 -11.75 16.85
CA ILE A 67 -2.32 -12.80 17.85
C ILE A 67 -2.79 -12.37 19.23
N LEU A 68 -2.60 -11.10 19.59
CA LEU A 68 -2.98 -10.54 20.90
C LEU A 68 -4.39 -9.93 20.92
N SER A 69 -5.25 -10.31 19.97
CA SER A 69 -6.55 -9.64 19.76
C SER A 69 -7.58 -9.86 20.86
N ASP A 70 -7.36 -10.87 21.71
CA ASP A 70 -8.16 -11.23 22.89
C ASP A 70 -7.66 -10.57 24.19
N ILE A 71 -6.55 -9.82 24.15
CA ILE A 71 -6.11 -8.97 25.27
C ILE A 71 -7.13 -7.84 25.50
N GLU A 72 -7.55 -7.64 26.75
CA GLU A 72 -8.62 -6.71 27.15
C GLU A 72 -8.39 -5.27 26.63
N CYS A 73 -7.16 -4.79 26.67
CA CYS A 73 -6.79 -3.44 26.26
C CYS A 73 -5.51 -3.47 25.43
N LEU A 74 -5.66 -3.42 24.10
CA LEU A 74 -4.56 -3.39 23.15
C LEU A 74 -4.41 -2.00 22.52
N LYS A 75 -3.22 -1.40 22.62
CA LYS A 75 -2.94 -0.04 22.13
C LYS A 75 -1.76 -0.05 21.16
N LEU A 76 -1.94 0.50 19.96
CA LEU A 76 -0.86 0.79 19.03
C LEU A 76 -0.50 2.26 19.18
N VAL A 77 0.76 2.61 19.33
CA VAL A 77 1.18 3.99 19.63
C VAL A 77 2.16 4.50 18.58
N ASN A 78 2.10 5.82 18.33
CA ASN A 78 3.04 6.44 17.43
C ASN A 78 4.38 6.67 18.16
N PRO A 79 5.52 6.15 17.64
CA PRO A 79 6.84 6.34 18.23
C PRO A 79 7.19 7.80 18.51
N TYR A 80 6.70 8.72 17.68
CA TYR A 80 6.96 10.15 17.84
C TYR A 80 6.43 10.69 19.18
N PHE A 81 5.23 10.29 19.58
CA PHE A 81 4.65 10.75 20.85
C PHE A 81 5.39 10.16 22.06
N ILE A 82 5.75 8.88 22.02
CA ILE A 82 6.45 8.23 23.14
C ILE A 82 7.84 8.83 23.38
N LYS A 83 8.55 9.20 22.30
CA LYS A 83 9.87 9.82 22.40
C LYS A 83 9.85 11.24 22.97
N GLN A 84 8.71 11.94 22.88
CA GLN A 84 8.56 13.30 23.38
C GLN A 84 8.15 13.39 24.85
N LEU A 85 7.74 12.27 25.46
CA LEU A 85 7.33 12.27 26.85
C LEU A 85 8.52 12.57 27.77
N PRO A 86 8.41 13.57 28.67
CA PRO A 86 9.47 13.90 29.61
C PRO A 86 9.65 12.79 30.65
N GLY A 87 10.85 12.71 31.24
CA GLY A 87 11.16 11.73 32.28
C GLY A 87 11.74 10.40 31.78
N ARG A 88 11.91 10.24 30.46
CA ARG A 88 12.66 9.12 29.89
C ARG A 88 14.15 9.25 30.24
N LYS A 89 14.70 8.26 30.93
CA LYS A 89 16.16 8.17 31.14
C LYS A 89 16.83 7.53 29.93
N SER A 90 18.09 7.89 29.67
CA SER A 90 18.83 7.44 28.48
C SER A 90 19.15 5.95 28.46
N ASP A 91 19.14 5.30 29.62
CA ASP A 91 19.43 3.88 29.84
C ASP A 91 18.19 2.96 29.78
N VAL A 92 16.99 3.54 29.67
CA VAL A 92 15.74 2.77 29.66
C VAL A 92 15.46 2.24 28.26
N ARG A 93 15.32 0.91 28.17
CA ARG A 93 14.89 0.20 26.96
C ARG A 93 13.49 0.64 26.56
N ASP A 94 13.24 0.75 25.25
CA ASP A 94 11.98 1.27 24.72
C ASP A 94 10.75 0.51 25.25
N ALA A 95 10.78 -0.83 25.26
CA ALA A 95 9.69 -1.65 25.81
C ALA A 95 9.36 -1.31 27.28
N ALA A 96 10.38 -1.10 28.12
CA ALA A 96 10.20 -0.74 29.52
C ALA A 96 9.62 0.67 29.69
N TRP A 97 10.05 1.61 28.84
CA TRP A 97 9.48 2.96 28.81
C TRP A 97 8.01 2.93 28.39
N ILE A 98 7.66 2.15 27.36
CA ILE A 98 6.28 1.96 26.91
C ILE A 98 5.40 1.38 28.03
N ALA A 99 5.89 0.38 28.76
CA ALA A 99 5.18 -0.22 29.89
C ALA A 99 4.94 0.81 31.01
N GLU A 100 5.96 1.60 31.37
CA GLU A 100 5.85 2.64 32.40
C GLU A 100 4.85 3.74 32.01
N CYS A 101 4.91 4.22 30.77
CA CYS A 101 3.96 5.20 30.28
C CYS A 101 2.53 4.66 30.20
N THR A 102 2.36 3.36 29.94
CA THR A 102 1.06 2.69 29.97
C THR A 102 0.52 2.61 31.39
N MET A 103 1.35 2.18 32.36
CA MET A 103 0.99 2.10 33.78
C MET A 103 0.56 3.45 34.36
N LYS A 104 1.12 4.55 33.84
CA LYS A 104 0.83 5.92 34.26
C LYS A 104 -0.24 6.63 33.41
N ASP A 105 -0.85 5.92 32.46
CA ASP A 105 -1.86 6.46 31.52
C ASP A 105 -1.38 7.70 30.74
N LEU A 106 -0.08 7.76 30.42
CA LEU A 106 0.56 8.88 29.73
C LEU A 106 0.47 8.80 28.20
N ILE A 107 -0.03 7.68 27.64
CA ILE A 107 -0.08 7.46 26.19
C ILE A 107 -1.51 7.23 25.74
N ARG A 108 -1.87 7.92 24.65
CA ARG A 108 -3.09 7.67 23.90
C ARG A 108 -2.80 6.72 22.74
N GLY A 109 -3.59 5.66 22.63
CA GLY A 109 -3.55 4.74 21.49
C GLY A 109 -3.94 5.44 20.19
N SER A 110 -3.25 5.07 19.11
CA SER A 110 -3.66 5.33 17.73
C SER A 110 -4.95 4.57 17.45
N PHE A 111 -5.78 5.12 16.56
CA PHE A 111 -6.98 4.43 16.14
C PHE A 111 -6.65 3.22 15.27
N VAL A 112 -6.87 2.02 15.81
CA VAL A 112 -6.86 0.77 15.06
C VAL A 112 -8.32 0.36 14.88
N PRO A 113 -8.84 0.32 13.64
CA PRO A 113 -10.24 -0.04 13.42
C PRO A 113 -10.46 -1.55 13.64
N ASP A 114 -11.71 -1.96 13.75
CA ASP A 114 -12.06 -3.38 13.89
C ASP A 114 -11.64 -4.22 12.68
N GLU A 115 -11.55 -5.53 12.87
CA GLU A 115 -11.01 -6.48 11.90
C GLU A 115 -11.65 -6.35 10.51
N ILE A 116 -12.98 -6.25 10.44
CA ILE A 116 -13.72 -6.12 9.17
C ILE A 116 -13.27 -4.86 8.41
N VAL A 117 -13.15 -3.73 9.12
CA VAL A 117 -12.72 -2.45 8.52
C VAL A 117 -11.24 -2.53 8.12
N GLN A 118 -10.38 -3.19 8.90
CA GLN A 118 -8.99 -3.43 8.52
C GLN A 118 -8.88 -4.26 7.23
N ARG A 119 -9.71 -5.30 7.08
CA ARG A 119 -9.78 -6.14 5.88
C ARG A 119 -10.22 -5.32 4.66
N MET A 120 -11.27 -4.52 4.79
CA MET A 120 -11.72 -3.63 3.70
C MET A 120 -10.66 -2.59 3.33
N ARG A 121 -9.95 -2.03 4.32
CA ARG A 121 -8.84 -1.09 4.07
C ARG A 121 -7.69 -1.71 3.29
N GLN A 122 -7.43 -3.01 3.43
CA GLN A 122 -6.40 -3.71 2.64
C GLN A 122 -6.79 -3.72 1.16
N TYR A 123 -8.05 -4.05 0.83
CA TYR A 123 -8.56 -3.96 -0.54
C TYR A 123 -8.52 -2.54 -1.09
N ASN A 124 -8.98 -1.55 -0.32
CA ASN A 124 -8.97 -0.15 -0.76
C ASN A 124 -7.55 0.38 -1.04
N ARG A 125 -6.57 0.02 -0.20
CA ARG A 125 -5.16 0.36 -0.46
C ARG A 125 -4.69 -0.26 -1.77
N ARG A 126 -4.97 -1.54 -2.00
CA ARG A 126 -4.61 -2.21 -3.26
C ARG A 126 -5.26 -1.56 -4.48
N ILE A 127 -6.56 -1.23 -4.41
CA ILE A 127 -7.27 -0.53 -5.48
C ILE A 127 -6.64 0.84 -5.75
N PHE A 128 -6.28 1.58 -4.70
CA PHE A 128 -5.62 2.87 -4.84
C PHE A 128 -4.25 2.75 -5.53
N ASP A 129 -3.44 1.77 -5.11
CA ASP A 129 -2.12 1.50 -5.69
C ASP A 129 -2.24 1.09 -7.16
N LEU A 130 -3.16 0.17 -7.49
CA LEU A 130 -3.44 -0.25 -8.87
C LEU A 130 -3.88 0.91 -9.75
N ASN A 131 -4.77 1.78 -9.26
CA ASN A 131 -5.19 2.96 -10.02
C ASN A 131 -4.00 3.90 -10.29
N LYS A 132 -3.12 4.09 -9.30
CA LYS A 132 -1.92 4.92 -9.45
C LYS A 132 -0.93 4.32 -10.46
N GLU A 133 -0.70 3.01 -10.39
CA GLU A 133 0.15 2.27 -11.33
C GLU A 133 -0.41 2.32 -12.75
N LYS A 134 -1.72 2.10 -12.92
CA LYS A 134 -2.40 2.18 -14.22
C LYS A 134 -2.26 3.57 -14.84
N VAL A 135 -2.49 4.64 -14.08
CA VAL A 135 -2.32 6.02 -14.56
C VAL A 135 -0.88 6.25 -15.02
N TYR A 136 0.11 5.79 -14.24
CA TYR A 136 1.52 5.88 -14.63
C TYR A 136 1.81 5.14 -15.94
N LYS A 137 1.33 3.90 -16.09
CA LYS A 137 1.49 3.11 -17.32
C LYS A 137 0.82 3.76 -18.53
N LEU A 138 -0.38 4.31 -18.37
CA LEU A 138 -1.08 5.07 -19.42
C LEU A 138 -0.27 6.29 -19.87
N THR A 139 0.35 7.02 -18.93
CA THR A 139 1.24 8.14 -19.27
C THR A 139 2.50 7.67 -20.03
N LYS A 140 3.09 6.53 -19.65
CA LYS A 140 4.25 5.97 -20.36
C LYS A 140 3.89 5.48 -21.77
N LEU A 141 2.75 4.83 -21.90
CA LEU A 141 2.21 4.40 -23.19
C LEU A 141 1.94 5.60 -24.11
N ASP A 142 1.36 6.69 -23.60
CA ASP A 142 1.15 7.90 -24.40
C ASP A 142 2.46 8.56 -24.81
N ALA A 143 3.45 8.64 -23.92
CA ALA A 143 4.79 9.13 -24.26
C ALA A 143 5.44 8.29 -25.38
N LEU A 144 5.22 6.98 -25.38
CA LEU A 144 5.68 6.07 -26.43
C LEU A 144 4.99 6.34 -27.77
N LEU A 145 3.67 6.54 -27.77
CA LEU A 145 2.94 6.93 -28.99
C LEU A 145 3.43 8.30 -29.51
N GLN A 146 3.66 9.27 -28.63
CA GLN A 146 4.20 10.59 -29.01
C GLN A 146 5.62 10.50 -29.58
N ARG A 147 6.47 9.59 -29.07
CA ARG A 147 7.79 9.29 -29.65
C ARG A 147 7.68 8.80 -31.08
N CYS A 148 6.63 8.02 -31.39
CA CYS A 148 6.32 7.56 -32.74
C CYS A 148 5.62 8.64 -33.59
N ASN A 149 5.49 9.86 -33.09
CA ASN A 149 4.69 10.94 -33.67
C ASN A 149 3.19 10.61 -33.86
N ILE A 150 2.65 9.68 -33.07
CA ILE A 150 1.21 9.42 -32.99
C ILE A 150 0.61 10.35 -31.94
N ARG A 151 -0.35 11.18 -32.34
CA ARG A 151 -0.90 12.31 -31.54
C ARG A 151 -2.37 12.15 -31.18
N ILE A 152 -2.88 10.92 -31.17
CA ILE A 152 -4.31 10.64 -30.97
C ILE A 152 -4.84 11.12 -29.61
N SER A 153 -3.99 11.17 -28.58
CA SER A 153 -4.33 11.68 -27.24
C SER A 153 -4.81 13.14 -27.23
N ASN A 154 -4.42 13.95 -28.21
CA ASN A 154 -4.90 15.33 -28.35
C ASN A 154 -6.38 15.42 -28.75
N TYR A 155 -6.94 14.35 -29.32
CA TYR A 155 -8.25 14.37 -29.97
C TYR A 155 -9.30 13.50 -29.26
N VAL A 156 -8.87 12.55 -28.43
CA VAL A 156 -9.75 11.72 -27.59
C VAL A 156 -9.93 12.34 -26.20
N SER A 157 -10.95 11.88 -25.46
CA SER A 157 -11.25 12.41 -24.12
C SER A 157 -10.21 12.04 -23.05
N SER A 158 -9.59 10.87 -23.20
CA SER A 158 -8.55 10.36 -22.29
C SER A 158 -7.74 9.25 -22.97
N THR A 159 -6.55 9.00 -22.44
CA THR A 159 -5.69 7.87 -22.83
C THR A 159 -6.23 6.52 -22.37
N ASP A 160 -7.29 6.50 -21.55
CA ASP A 160 -8.00 5.28 -21.15
C ASP A 160 -9.31 5.05 -21.95
N SER A 161 -9.59 5.91 -22.94
CA SER A 161 -10.80 5.82 -23.75
C SER A 161 -10.79 4.61 -24.70
N LYS A 162 -11.97 4.11 -25.06
CA LYS A 162 -12.12 2.95 -25.96
C LYS A 162 -11.34 3.13 -27.26
N SER A 163 -11.48 4.26 -27.96
CA SER A 163 -10.77 4.52 -29.21
C SER A 163 -9.24 4.55 -29.04
N TYR A 164 -8.74 5.09 -27.92
CA TYR A 164 -7.31 5.05 -27.64
C TYR A 164 -6.83 3.60 -27.45
N LYS A 165 -7.57 2.80 -26.65
CA LYS A 165 -7.28 1.38 -26.43
C LYS A 165 -7.33 0.55 -27.71
N ASP A 166 -8.28 0.84 -28.61
CA ASP A 166 -8.43 0.13 -29.87
C ASP A 166 -7.26 0.46 -30.82
N VAL A 167 -6.81 1.71 -30.90
CA VAL A 167 -5.59 2.10 -31.64
C VAL A 167 -4.35 1.40 -31.07
N VAL A 168 -4.17 1.45 -29.75
CA VAL A 168 -3.05 0.78 -29.05
C VAL A 168 -3.06 -0.72 -29.33
N LYS A 169 -4.23 -1.36 -29.36
CA LYS A 169 -4.37 -2.78 -29.71
C LYS A 169 -3.85 -3.05 -31.12
N LEU A 170 -4.31 -2.29 -32.12
CA LEU A 170 -3.86 -2.47 -33.51
C LEU A 170 -2.36 -2.25 -33.67
N LEU A 171 -1.81 -1.22 -33.02
CA LEU A 171 -0.37 -0.96 -33.00
C LEU A 171 0.41 -2.13 -32.37
N SER A 172 -0.09 -2.71 -31.27
CA SER A 172 0.53 -3.88 -30.63
C SER A 172 0.51 -5.15 -31.48
N GLU A 173 -0.40 -5.22 -32.46
CA GLU A 173 -0.51 -6.29 -33.46
C GLU A 173 0.33 -6.01 -34.72
N GLY A 174 1.07 -4.88 -34.75
CA GLY A 174 1.93 -4.48 -35.87
C GLY A 174 1.21 -3.71 -36.98
N ILE A 175 -0.05 -3.32 -36.78
CA ILE A 175 -0.81 -2.55 -37.75
C ILE A 175 -0.50 -1.07 -37.59
N VAL A 176 0.32 -0.52 -38.50
CA VAL A 176 0.77 0.90 -38.48
C VAL A 176 0.13 1.76 -39.57
N ASN A 177 -0.75 1.18 -40.39
CA ASN A 177 -1.42 1.91 -41.47
C ASN A 177 -2.44 2.91 -40.88
N ALA A 178 -2.24 4.20 -41.10
CA ALA A 178 -3.05 5.26 -40.52
C ALA A 178 -4.54 5.17 -40.87
N GLU A 179 -4.91 4.78 -42.10
CA GLU A 179 -6.32 4.61 -42.48
C GLU A 179 -6.99 3.50 -41.66
N LYS A 180 -6.32 2.36 -41.49
CA LYS A 180 -6.82 1.26 -40.63
C LYS A 180 -6.94 1.67 -39.17
N LEU A 181 -6.00 2.48 -38.66
CA LEU A 181 -6.07 3.01 -37.30
C LEU A 181 -7.24 3.98 -37.14
N THR A 182 -7.53 4.80 -38.15
CA THR A 182 -8.66 5.74 -38.14
C THR A 182 -10.00 5.02 -38.03
N GLU A 183 -10.14 3.82 -38.62
CA GLU A 183 -11.36 3.01 -38.52
C GLU A 183 -11.68 2.57 -37.08
N ALA A 184 -10.67 2.49 -36.20
CA ALA A 184 -10.86 2.20 -34.78
C ALA A 184 -11.35 3.41 -33.96
N ILE A 185 -11.33 4.62 -34.55
CA ILE A 185 -11.76 5.84 -33.86
C ILE A 185 -13.28 5.97 -33.94
N HIS A 186 -13.90 6.25 -32.80
CA HIS A 186 -15.34 6.41 -32.71
C HIS A 186 -15.84 7.55 -33.60
N GLY A 187 -16.89 7.29 -34.39
CA GLY A 187 -17.41 8.22 -35.39
C GLY A 187 -17.75 9.63 -34.87
N ARG A 188 -18.17 9.77 -33.60
CA ARG A 188 -18.37 11.10 -32.98
C ARG A 188 -17.07 11.93 -32.91
N THR A 189 -15.94 11.30 -32.60
CA THR A 189 -14.64 11.99 -32.57
C THR A 189 -14.20 12.34 -33.99
N VAL A 190 -14.37 11.42 -34.93
CA VAL A 190 -14.07 11.64 -36.35
C VAL A 190 -14.90 12.79 -36.92
N ASN A 191 -16.21 12.83 -36.66
CA ASN A 191 -17.09 13.90 -37.14
C ASN A 191 -16.80 15.26 -36.50
N ARG A 192 -16.36 15.27 -35.23
CA ARG A 192 -16.02 16.51 -34.50
C ARG A 192 -14.69 17.10 -34.96
N VAL A 193 -13.69 16.26 -35.22
CA VAL A 193 -12.30 16.69 -35.50
C VAL A 193 -12.00 16.73 -37.01
N GLY A 194 -12.68 15.89 -37.79
CA GLY A 194 -12.42 15.66 -39.22
C GLY A 194 -11.58 14.40 -39.44
N LYS A 195 -11.97 13.57 -40.41
CA LYS A 195 -11.27 12.31 -40.73
C LYS A 195 -9.81 12.54 -41.15
N GLU A 196 -9.55 13.58 -41.93
CA GLU A 196 -8.20 13.91 -42.39
C GLU A 196 -7.25 14.24 -41.23
N VAL A 197 -7.72 15.05 -40.26
CA VAL A 197 -6.94 15.42 -39.07
C VAL A 197 -6.66 14.20 -38.19
N ILE A 198 -7.66 13.34 -37.97
CA ILE A 198 -7.49 12.10 -37.20
C ILE A 198 -6.49 11.17 -37.88
N THR A 199 -6.60 11.01 -39.20
CA THR A 199 -5.67 10.16 -39.96
C THR A 199 -4.26 10.72 -39.90
N ALA A 200 -4.09 12.03 -40.08
CA ALA A 200 -2.79 12.70 -39.92
C ALA A 200 -2.21 12.52 -38.50
N ALA A 201 -3.04 12.56 -37.46
CA ALA A 201 -2.62 12.32 -36.08
C ALA A 201 -2.20 10.87 -35.80
N LEU A 202 -2.66 9.92 -36.62
CA LEU A 202 -2.31 8.50 -36.55
C LEU A 202 -1.17 8.13 -37.52
N THR A 203 -0.78 9.03 -38.41
CA THR A 203 0.39 8.89 -39.26
C THR A 203 1.66 9.09 -38.42
N GLY A 204 2.32 7.99 -38.08
CA GLY A 204 3.52 7.97 -37.25
C GLY A 204 4.69 7.23 -37.88
N VAL A 205 5.84 7.32 -37.22
CA VAL A 205 7.05 6.55 -37.51
C VAL A 205 7.21 5.53 -36.38
N VAL A 206 6.87 4.28 -36.66
CA VAL A 206 6.83 3.18 -35.67
C VAL A 206 7.82 2.10 -36.10
N ASN A 207 8.71 1.67 -35.21
CA ASN A 207 9.58 0.52 -35.44
C ASN A 207 9.14 -0.72 -34.61
N GLU A 208 9.83 -1.84 -34.80
CA GLU A 208 9.51 -3.12 -34.13
C GLU A 208 9.62 -3.04 -32.61
N VAL A 209 10.57 -2.26 -32.08
CA VAL A 209 10.75 -2.06 -30.63
C VAL A 209 9.59 -1.25 -30.06
N ASP A 210 9.10 -0.24 -30.79
CA ASP A 210 7.91 0.50 -30.39
C ASP A 210 6.69 -0.42 -30.29
N ILE A 211 6.47 -1.28 -31.29
CA ILE A 211 5.35 -2.24 -31.30
C ILE A 211 5.43 -3.18 -30.09
N ASP A 212 6.62 -3.71 -29.79
CA ASP A 212 6.81 -4.60 -28.65
C ASP A 212 6.56 -3.90 -27.31
N LEU A 213 7.08 -2.69 -27.13
CA LEU A 213 6.85 -1.91 -25.91
C LEU A 213 5.37 -1.51 -25.74
N ILE A 214 4.68 -1.15 -26.84
CA ILE A 214 3.23 -0.87 -26.83
C ILE A 214 2.47 -2.11 -26.36
N ARG A 215 2.85 -3.29 -26.84
CA ARG A 215 2.26 -4.57 -26.42
C ARG A 215 2.45 -4.83 -24.93
N GLN A 216 3.68 -4.69 -24.42
CA GLN A 216 3.99 -4.89 -23.00
C GLN A 216 3.16 -3.96 -22.10
N TYR A 217 3.14 -2.65 -22.40
CA TYR A 217 2.34 -1.70 -21.62
C TYR A 217 0.84 -1.99 -21.70
N ARG A 218 0.33 -2.38 -22.87
CA ARG A 218 -1.08 -2.77 -23.02
C ARG A 218 -1.41 -3.98 -22.16
N GLU A 219 -0.55 -5.00 -22.13
CA GLU A 219 -0.75 -6.19 -21.31
C GLU A 219 -0.75 -5.87 -19.81
N GLU A 220 0.20 -5.06 -19.35
CA GLU A 220 0.24 -4.61 -17.95
C GLU A 220 -1.03 -3.84 -17.55
N ILE A 221 -1.51 -2.93 -18.40
CA ILE A 221 -2.75 -2.17 -18.15
C ILE A 221 -3.96 -3.10 -18.12
N LEU A 222 -4.03 -4.10 -19.01
CA LEU A 222 -5.11 -5.09 -19.01
C LEU A 222 -5.07 -6.00 -17.77
N MET A 223 -3.89 -6.27 -17.20
CA MET A 223 -3.77 -6.96 -15.92
C MET A 223 -4.31 -6.09 -14.78
N ASP A 224 -3.96 -4.80 -14.74
CA ASP A 224 -4.51 -3.89 -13.73
C ASP A 224 -6.04 -3.79 -13.82
N ASP A 225 -6.60 -3.67 -15.03
CA ASP A 225 -8.05 -3.61 -15.29
C ASP A 225 -8.80 -4.88 -14.83
N LYS A 226 -8.13 -6.04 -14.71
CA LYS A 226 -8.75 -7.27 -14.17
C LYS A 226 -8.84 -7.28 -12.64
N HIS A 227 -8.06 -6.44 -11.97
CA HIS A 227 -7.99 -6.36 -10.52
C HIS A 227 -8.71 -5.16 -9.92
N LEU A 228 -9.16 -4.22 -10.78
CA LEU A 228 -9.99 -3.07 -10.44
C LEU A 228 -11.48 -3.39 -10.61
#